data_AF-A0A3M7JD51-F1
#
_entry.id   AF-A0A3M7JD51-F1
#
_cell.length_a   1.000
_cell.length_b   1.000
_cell.length_c   1.000
_cell.angle_alpha   90.00
_cell.angle_beta   90.00
_cell.angle_gamma   90.00
#
_symmetry.space_group_name_H-M   'P 1'
#
loop_
_entity.id
_entity.type
_entity.pdbx_description
1 polymer ?
#
loop_
_entity_poly.entity_id
_entity_poly.type
_entity_poly.pdbx_seq_one_letter_code
_entity_poly.pdbx_strand_id
1 'polypeptide(L)'
;MDNNSLERVLTVHQSSMGSTRLPLELQQHVFSYLDPKSFWAARNVCKWWRFASVDAVTLARQLRKLPILPPADAGQLTPREMHDLFAEASYTLMLGMQVKRGADEEGTMSAPQRQGFFAGPRVTATSTGTRTVTINDRMIALFDTAGDTPRLLTQRPLNDLKETVGNGPWLKVTPSSYHELALSSDGNLLAIAQERTIQIYDLSAEPDSFTVNEYIPSAAGHYICGLDFEQNDHVLRVRLSGKGAVLYLGTPPLDPESTSERRQKADIWHWKSKAGLRHVFLDSTLLNLRDNHTSGSESGPTDPDARLSGIQLLRPFEHGYLLGAQKHGRKESSHYVLAHVQCSPASPSTSTSSSSSPATHSRESSPSPHQAAPLTVQPTTVTLLARLESFLSAWDYFLNGTSDDAGSTGTAAGSAGMGRWENMPSCHEHHPSYALSPDMRLVVLAERDKKRIRPVQLSQLFVYRLPGEARLGRRLRGVWKDGSQQQEGEEEVGEEDEEMDAGDEVSSEREVQGKKHTVAPIPLCLSTIQGAVNELRLVEEEEGGASSCHGEDAGKSGGKSLKEKKKKEKEKEKEKEKEKEKEKEKEKEKEKEKKKERQRHTPYVRLPSGE
;
A
#
# COMPACT_ATOMS: atom_id res chain seq x y z
N MET A 1 -7.64 -70.31 34.57
CA MET A 1 -8.64 -69.27 34.27
C MET A 1 -7.93 -67.96 34.44
N ASP A 2 -7.65 -67.34 33.31
CA ASP A 2 -6.39 -66.67 33.06
C ASP A 2 -6.48 -65.17 33.34
N ASN A 3 -5.53 -64.69 34.15
CA ASN A 3 -5.22 -63.28 34.29
C ASN A 3 -4.45 -62.82 33.05
N ASN A 4 -5.14 -62.18 32.10
CA ASN A 4 -4.51 -61.45 31.01
C ASN A 4 -4.05 -60.08 31.49
N SER A 5 -2.95 -60.04 32.26
CA SER A 5 -2.16 -58.83 32.46
C SER A 5 -1.25 -58.63 31.24
N LEU A 6 -1.67 -57.78 30.31
CA LEU A 6 -0.78 -57.25 29.26
C LEU A 6 0.26 -56.34 29.92
N GLU A 7 1.39 -56.92 30.32
CA GLU A 7 2.59 -56.15 30.67
C GLU A 7 3.05 -55.36 29.44
N ARG A 8 2.98 -54.04 29.55
CA ARG A 8 3.71 -53.14 28.64
C ARG A 8 5.20 -53.31 28.91
N VAL A 9 5.84 -54.09 28.06
CA VAL A 9 7.31 -54.11 27.94
C VAL A 9 7.75 -52.74 27.44
N LEU A 10 8.19 -51.89 28.37
CA LEU A 10 8.87 -50.63 28.10
C LEU A 10 10.29 -50.92 27.64
N THR A 11 10.45 -51.36 26.40
CA THR A 11 11.77 -51.40 25.74
C THR A 11 11.87 -50.25 24.76
N VAL A 12 12.49 -49.16 25.24
CA VAL A 12 13.46 -48.28 24.58
C VAL A 12 13.42 -46.95 25.34
N HIS A 13 14.54 -46.61 25.99
CA HIS A 13 14.77 -45.28 26.54
C HIS A 13 14.63 -44.23 25.43
N GLN A 14 13.47 -43.59 25.34
CA GLN A 14 13.26 -42.38 24.55
C GLN A 14 13.93 -41.19 25.25
N SER A 15 15.22 -41.01 24.99
CA SER A 15 15.94 -39.79 25.35
C SER A 15 15.84 -38.76 24.22
N SER A 16 15.16 -37.66 24.52
CA SER A 16 14.90 -36.44 23.72
C SER A 16 13.84 -36.58 22.61
N MET A 17 12.98 -35.56 22.47
CA MET A 17 11.90 -35.38 21.47
C MET A 17 10.47 -35.76 21.91
N GLY A 18 9.93 -35.00 22.85
CA GLY A 18 8.52 -35.09 23.27
C GLY A 18 7.47 -34.64 22.22
N SER A 19 7.89 -34.08 21.08
CA SER A 19 7.01 -33.46 20.07
C SER A 19 6.57 -34.41 18.93
N THR A 20 7.07 -35.65 18.89
CA THR A 20 6.86 -36.62 17.79
C THR A 20 6.36 -37.99 18.30
N ARG A 21 5.60 -37.98 19.40
CA ARG A 21 5.18 -39.22 20.09
C ARG A 21 4.04 -39.99 19.41
N LEU A 22 3.32 -39.34 18.49
CA LEU A 22 2.27 -39.99 17.71
C LEU A 22 2.89 -40.74 16.52
N PRO A 23 2.34 -41.90 16.11
CA PRO A 23 2.58 -42.48 14.79
C PRO A 23 2.45 -41.42 13.68
N LEU A 24 3.26 -41.55 12.63
CA LEU A 24 3.34 -40.58 11.53
C LEU A 24 1.96 -40.33 10.90
N GLU A 25 1.19 -41.39 10.74
CA GLU A 25 -0.14 -41.40 10.14
C GLU A 25 -1.12 -40.56 10.99
N LEU A 26 -1.01 -40.62 12.32
CA LEU A 26 -1.82 -39.78 13.20
C LEU A 26 -1.40 -38.31 13.14
N GLN A 27 -0.10 -38.01 12.97
CA GLN A 27 0.36 -36.63 12.78
C GLN A 27 -0.16 -36.05 11.46
N GLN A 28 -0.08 -36.81 10.36
CA GLN A 28 -0.61 -36.44 9.04
C GLN A 28 -2.14 -36.28 9.06
N HIS A 29 -2.84 -37.13 9.82
CA HIS A 29 -4.28 -37.02 10.02
C HIS A 29 -4.63 -35.71 10.75
N VAL A 30 -3.92 -35.38 11.83
CA VAL A 30 -4.09 -34.08 12.53
C VAL A 30 -3.84 -32.91 11.57
N PHE A 31 -2.75 -32.94 10.80
CA PHE A 31 -2.42 -31.90 9.82
C PHE A 31 -3.49 -31.71 8.76
N SER A 32 -4.19 -32.77 8.37
CA SER A 32 -5.27 -32.70 7.40
C SER A 32 -6.49 -31.90 7.88
N TYR A 33 -6.70 -31.79 9.20
CA TYR A 33 -7.78 -30.99 9.81
C TYR A 33 -7.38 -29.55 10.14
N LEU A 34 -6.10 -29.22 10.14
CA LEU A 34 -5.66 -27.84 10.35
C LEU A 34 -6.15 -26.93 9.22
N ASP A 35 -6.48 -25.68 9.56
CA ASP A 35 -6.61 -24.62 8.56
C ASP A 35 -5.24 -24.32 7.92
N PRO A 36 -5.19 -23.71 6.72
CA PRO A 36 -3.93 -23.50 6.03
C PRO A 36 -2.89 -22.67 6.79
N LYS A 37 -3.30 -21.72 7.64
CA LYS A 37 -2.37 -20.91 8.45
C LYS A 37 -1.78 -21.75 9.58
N SER A 38 -2.61 -22.50 10.30
CA SER A 38 -2.13 -23.41 11.35
C SER A 38 -1.25 -24.52 10.79
N PHE A 39 -1.59 -25.06 9.61
CA PHE A 39 -0.75 -26.04 8.92
C PHE A 39 0.60 -25.44 8.52
N TRP A 40 0.61 -24.21 7.95
CA TRP A 40 1.84 -23.48 7.64
C TRP A 40 2.70 -23.22 8.90
N ALA A 41 2.07 -22.87 10.03
CA ALA A 41 2.80 -22.67 11.27
C ALA A 41 3.40 -23.99 11.77
N ALA A 42 2.61 -25.07 11.79
CA ALA A 42 3.03 -26.39 12.26
C ALA A 42 4.25 -26.92 11.49
N ARG A 43 4.23 -26.88 10.15
CA ARG A 43 5.38 -27.33 9.32
C ARG A 43 6.67 -26.56 9.59
N ASN A 44 6.60 -25.34 10.15
CA ASN A 44 7.75 -24.50 10.43
C ASN A 44 8.23 -24.58 11.90
N VAL A 45 7.58 -25.38 12.75
CA VAL A 45 7.99 -25.55 14.17
C VAL A 45 9.30 -26.31 14.31
N CYS A 46 9.43 -27.46 13.65
CA CYS A 46 10.64 -28.28 13.69
C CYS A 46 10.78 -29.19 12.46
N LYS A 47 11.99 -29.75 12.27
CA LYS A 47 12.30 -30.62 11.12
C LYS A 47 11.39 -31.85 10.98
N TRP A 48 10.90 -32.41 12.09
CA TRP A 48 10.06 -33.61 12.08
C TRP A 48 8.62 -33.33 11.67
N TRP A 49 8.06 -32.21 12.15
CA TRP A 49 6.74 -31.75 11.71
C TRP A 49 6.79 -31.32 10.25
N ARG A 50 7.90 -30.71 9.83
CA ARG A 50 8.15 -30.45 8.41
C ARG A 50 8.13 -31.74 7.60
N PHE A 51 8.85 -32.78 8.03
CA PHE A 51 8.86 -34.08 7.36
C PHE A 51 7.45 -34.70 7.27
N ALA A 52 6.70 -34.73 8.38
CA ALA A 52 5.33 -35.25 8.39
C ALA A 52 4.37 -34.45 7.50
N SER A 53 4.66 -33.17 7.22
CA SER A 53 3.84 -32.31 6.36
C SER A 53 4.06 -32.47 4.85
N VAL A 54 5.07 -33.24 4.42
CA VAL A 54 5.38 -33.44 2.98
C VAL A 54 4.53 -34.55 2.34
N ASP A 55 3.68 -35.21 3.13
CA ASP A 55 2.76 -36.23 2.62
C ASP A 55 1.84 -35.67 1.52
N ALA A 56 1.75 -36.40 0.42
CA ALA A 56 1.02 -35.96 -0.77
C ALA A 56 -0.48 -35.80 -0.51
N VAL A 57 -1.08 -36.70 0.28
CA VAL A 57 -2.51 -36.65 0.59
C VAL A 57 -2.83 -35.44 1.45
N THR A 58 -2.00 -35.20 2.47
CA THR A 58 -2.10 -34.04 3.37
C THR A 58 -1.91 -32.74 2.59
N LEU A 59 -0.87 -32.63 1.76
CA LEU A 59 -0.61 -31.44 0.93
C LEU A 59 -1.72 -31.18 -0.07
N ALA A 60 -2.19 -32.21 -0.80
CA ALA A 60 -3.30 -32.05 -1.74
C ALA A 60 -4.56 -31.52 -1.04
N ARG A 61 -4.86 -32.01 0.18
CA ARG A 61 -5.98 -31.51 0.98
C ARG A 61 -5.78 -30.06 1.41
N GLN A 62 -4.57 -29.67 1.79
CA GLN A 62 -4.28 -28.30 2.19
C GLN A 62 -4.29 -27.33 1.01
N LEU A 63 -3.82 -27.75 -0.18
CA LEU A 63 -3.89 -26.97 -1.41
C LEU A 63 -5.33 -26.71 -1.87
N ARG A 64 -6.23 -27.68 -1.71
CA ARG A 64 -7.68 -27.49 -1.98
C ARG A 64 -8.35 -26.44 -1.09
N LYS A 65 -7.78 -26.15 0.09
CA LYS A 65 -8.27 -25.11 0.99
C LYS A 65 -7.77 -23.71 0.62
N LEU A 66 -6.90 -23.60 -0.38
CA LEU A 66 -6.32 -22.34 -0.83
C LEU A 66 -6.97 -21.87 -2.14
N PRO A 67 -7.09 -20.55 -2.36
CA PRO A 67 -7.64 -19.96 -3.57
C PRO A 67 -6.63 -20.05 -4.74
N ILE A 68 -6.47 -21.26 -5.27
CA ILE A 68 -5.59 -21.60 -6.39
C ILE A 68 -6.50 -22.08 -7.51
N LEU A 69 -6.34 -21.54 -8.73
CA LEU A 69 -7.07 -22.11 -9.88
C LEU A 69 -6.57 -23.53 -10.12
N PRO A 70 -7.48 -24.49 -10.31
CA PRO A 70 -7.09 -25.88 -10.33
C PRO A 70 -6.19 -26.13 -11.54
N PRO A 71 -5.08 -26.86 -11.39
CA PRO A 71 -4.70 -27.73 -12.49
C PRO A 71 -5.84 -28.72 -12.72
N ALA A 72 -6.23 -28.94 -13.96
CA ALA A 72 -6.97 -30.14 -14.33
C ALA A 72 -6.25 -31.43 -13.84
N ASP A 73 -4.95 -31.33 -13.53
CA ASP A 73 -4.04 -32.42 -13.18
C ASP A 73 -3.56 -32.42 -11.71
N ALA A 74 -4.32 -31.87 -10.74
CA ALA A 74 -3.89 -31.84 -9.32
C ALA A 74 -3.51 -33.22 -8.78
N GLY A 75 -4.18 -34.27 -9.30
CA GLY A 75 -3.91 -35.67 -8.95
C GLY A 75 -2.66 -36.28 -9.61
N GLN A 76 -2.01 -35.57 -10.55
CA GLN A 76 -0.81 -36.02 -11.26
C GLN A 76 0.47 -35.33 -10.76
N LEU A 77 0.36 -34.37 -9.83
CA LEU A 77 1.53 -33.70 -9.28
C LEU A 77 2.33 -34.66 -8.40
N THR A 78 3.65 -34.61 -8.55
CA THR A 78 4.57 -35.26 -7.64
C THR A 78 4.51 -34.60 -6.26
N PRO A 79 4.86 -35.32 -5.18
CA PRO A 79 4.90 -34.73 -3.83
C PRO A 79 5.79 -33.49 -3.74
N ARG A 80 6.88 -33.45 -4.53
CA ARG A 80 7.79 -32.30 -4.60
C ARG A 80 7.13 -31.08 -5.24
N GLU A 81 6.44 -31.27 -6.37
CA GLU A 81 5.68 -30.20 -7.02
C GLU A 81 4.56 -29.67 -6.12
N MET A 82 3.87 -30.54 -5.38
CA MET A 82 2.86 -30.11 -4.40
C MET A 82 3.47 -29.29 -3.26
N HIS A 83 4.65 -29.70 -2.77
CA HIS A 83 5.37 -28.97 -1.74
C HIS A 83 5.77 -27.57 -2.22
N ASP A 84 6.30 -27.48 -3.44
CA ASP A 84 6.76 -26.21 -4.01
C ASP A 84 5.58 -25.29 -4.33
N LEU A 85 4.49 -25.84 -4.87
CA LEU A 85 3.23 -25.11 -5.06
C LEU A 85 2.67 -24.59 -3.73
N PHE A 86 2.67 -25.41 -2.67
CA PHE A 86 2.22 -24.95 -1.36
C PHE A 86 3.14 -23.85 -0.82
N ALA A 87 4.46 -23.95 -1.01
CA ALA A 87 5.41 -22.92 -0.60
C ALA A 87 5.16 -21.60 -1.34
N GLU A 88 4.95 -21.65 -2.65
CA GLU A 88 4.57 -20.50 -3.47
C GLU A 88 3.24 -19.90 -3.00
N ALA A 89 2.20 -20.74 -2.83
CA ALA A 89 0.89 -20.29 -2.38
C ALA A 89 0.95 -19.66 -0.98
N SER A 90 1.71 -20.26 -0.06
CA SER A 90 1.92 -19.74 1.28
C SER A 90 2.59 -18.37 1.28
N TYR A 91 3.56 -18.18 0.38
CA TYR A 91 4.28 -16.94 0.22
C TYR A 91 3.39 -15.84 -0.39
N THR A 92 2.72 -16.15 -1.49
CA THR A 92 1.85 -15.21 -2.23
C THR A 92 0.63 -14.80 -1.41
N LEU A 93 0.00 -15.75 -0.71
CA LEU A 93 -1.16 -15.51 0.15
C LEU A 93 -0.78 -15.04 1.56
N MET A 94 0.51 -14.84 1.83
CA MET A 94 1.02 -14.31 3.10
C MET A 94 0.55 -15.10 4.34
N LEU A 95 0.46 -16.44 4.23
CA LEU A 95 -0.02 -17.31 5.33
C LEU A 95 0.79 -17.15 6.62
N GLY A 96 2.09 -16.87 6.48
CA GLY A 96 3.02 -16.68 7.59
C GLY A 96 3.13 -15.25 8.11
N MET A 97 2.41 -14.28 7.51
CA MET A 97 2.54 -12.88 7.89
C MET A 97 1.74 -12.61 9.16
N GLN A 98 2.41 -12.08 10.19
CA GLN A 98 1.77 -11.64 11.41
C GLN A 98 1.49 -10.15 11.33
N VAL A 99 0.22 -9.79 11.44
CA VAL A 99 -0.20 -8.39 11.55
C VAL A 99 -0.40 -8.08 13.03
N LYS A 100 0.41 -7.18 13.55
CA LYS A 100 0.21 -6.60 14.88
C LYS A 100 -0.23 -5.17 14.67
N ARG A 101 -1.44 -4.85 15.12
CA ARG A 101 -1.87 -3.45 15.22
C ARG A 101 -1.07 -2.84 16.38
N GLY A 102 -0.25 -1.85 16.07
CA GLY A 102 0.34 -1.00 17.11
C GLY A 102 -0.77 -0.37 17.95
N ALA A 103 -0.46 0.08 19.17
CA ALA A 103 -1.42 0.95 19.85
C ALA A 103 -1.74 2.09 18.89
N ASP A 104 -3.02 2.40 18.71
CA ASP A 104 -3.38 3.67 18.12
C ASP A 104 -2.68 4.69 19.02
N GLU A 105 -1.64 5.35 18.51
CA GLU A 105 -1.21 6.60 19.13
C GLU A 105 -2.49 7.41 19.25
N GLU A 106 -2.80 7.91 20.45
CA GLU A 106 -4.07 8.58 20.71
C GLU A 106 -4.40 9.39 19.47
N GLY A 107 -5.46 8.96 18.79
CA GLY A 107 -6.02 9.67 17.67
C GLY A 107 -6.63 10.92 18.25
N THR A 108 -5.80 11.79 18.81
CA THR A 108 -6.05 13.19 18.85
C THR A 108 -6.51 13.50 17.45
N MET A 109 -7.82 13.77 17.33
CA MET A 109 -8.38 14.65 16.31
C MET A 109 -7.22 15.47 15.77
N SER A 110 -6.94 15.39 14.46
CA SER A 110 -5.76 16.05 13.89
C SER A 110 -5.63 17.41 14.57
N ALA A 111 -4.44 17.86 14.97
CA ALA A 111 -4.31 19.11 15.73
C ALA A 111 -5.28 20.25 15.27
N PRO A 112 -5.58 20.39 13.96
CA PRO A 112 -6.65 21.26 13.45
C PRO A 112 -8.08 20.94 13.95
N GLN A 113 -8.53 19.69 13.92
CA GLN A 113 -9.83 19.27 14.42
C GLN A 113 -10.01 19.51 15.92
N ARG A 114 -8.96 19.33 16.75
CA ARG A 114 -9.00 19.72 18.18
C ARG A 114 -9.20 21.22 18.36
N GLN A 115 -8.68 22.00 17.43
CA GLN A 115 -8.75 23.45 17.42
C GLN A 115 -10.03 23.98 16.73
N GLY A 116 -10.98 23.10 16.38
CA GLY A 116 -12.27 23.47 15.79
C GLY A 116 -12.28 23.56 14.26
N PHE A 117 -11.19 23.20 13.58
CA PHE A 117 -11.17 23.07 12.13
C PHE A 117 -11.73 21.72 11.69
N PHE A 118 -13.02 21.72 11.34
CA PHE A 118 -13.65 20.53 10.77
C PHE A 118 -13.25 20.35 9.30
N ALA A 119 -12.88 19.12 8.94
CA ALA A 119 -12.58 18.78 7.57
C ALA A 119 -13.80 19.08 6.67
N GLY A 120 -13.57 19.80 5.59
CA GLY A 120 -14.62 20.22 4.67
C GLY A 120 -14.02 20.84 3.41
N PRO A 121 -14.84 21.19 2.41
CA PRO A 121 -14.36 21.70 1.11
C PRO A 121 -13.59 23.04 1.21
N ARG A 122 -13.61 23.67 2.38
CA ARG A 122 -12.96 24.95 2.67
C ARG A 122 -11.76 24.82 3.60
N VAL A 123 -11.41 23.61 4.05
CA VAL A 123 -10.37 23.38 5.05
C VAL A 123 -9.45 22.25 4.56
N THR A 124 -8.16 22.55 4.45
CA THR A 124 -7.12 21.56 4.12
C THR A 124 -5.94 21.73 5.06
N ALA A 125 -5.19 20.66 5.32
CA ALA A 125 -4.06 20.67 6.25
C ALA A 125 -2.87 19.91 5.65
N THR A 126 -1.66 20.19 6.17
CA THR A 126 -0.48 19.42 5.81
C THR A 126 -0.65 17.98 6.27
N SER A 127 0.10 17.05 5.68
CA SER A 127 0.06 15.63 6.07
C SER A 127 0.38 15.40 7.55
N THR A 128 1.27 16.22 8.11
CA THR A 128 1.60 16.26 9.54
C THR A 128 0.54 16.93 10.41
N GLY A 129 -0.42 17.64 9.83
CA GLY A 129 -1.42 18.45 10.53
C GLY A 129 -0.85 19.67 11.27
N THR A 130 0.41 20.03 11.03
CA THR A 130 1.06 21.17 11.69
C THR A 130 0.64 22.52 11.12
N ARG A 131 0.13 22.54 9.89
CA ARG A 131 -0.41 23.75 9.26
C ARG A 131 -1.76 23.46 8.64
N THR A 132 -2.65 24.44 8.72
CA THR A 132 -4.02 24.35 8.18
C THR A 132 -4.39 25.58 7.42
N VAL A 133 -4.97 25.41 6.25
CA VAL A 133 -5.54 26.48 5.45
C VAL A 133 -7.05 26.41 5.53
N THR A 134 -7.69 27.56 5.69
CA THR A 134 -9.12 27.73 5.51
C THR A 134 -9.44 28.76 4.44
N ILE A 135 -10.53 28.56 3.71
CA ILE A 135 -11.11 29.54 2.80
C ILE A 135 -12.46 29.97 3.34
N ASN A 136 -12.53 31.22 3.80
CA ASN A 136 -13.78 31.83 4.24
C ASN A 136 -14.13 32.97 3.29
N ASP A 137 -15.28 32.82 2.64
CA ASP A 137 -15.78 33.70 1.58
C ASP A 137 -14.81 33.83 0.40
N ARG A 138 -13.90 34.81 0.46
CA ARG A 138 -12.84 35.04 -0.53
C ARG A 138 -11.47 35.23 0.08
N MET A 139 -11.30 34.83 1.34
CA MET A 139 -10.04 34.97 2.07
C MET A 139 -9.44 33.60 2.35
N ILE A 140 -8.20 33.43 1.91
CA ILE A 140 -7.33 32.33 2.31
C ILE A 140 -6.69 32.74 3.64
N ALA A 141 -6.78 31.87 4.64
CA ALA A 141 -6.12 32.03 5.93
C ALA A 141 -5.29 30.78 6.25
N LEU A 142 -4.01 30.96 6.51
CA LEU A 142 -3.09 29.90 6.95
C LEU A 142 -2.88 29.99 8.45
N PHE A 143 -3.06 28.88 9.13
CA PHE A 143 -2.86 28.72 10.56
C PHE A 143 -1.70 27.76 10.84
N ASP A 144 -0.88 28.11 11.82
CA ASP A 144 -0.05 27.16 12.54
C ASP A 144 -0.95 26.41 13.53
N THR A 145 -1.03 25.11 13.35
CA THR A 145 -1.86 24.20 14.14
C THR A 145 -1.01 23.20 14.92
N ALA A 146 0.32 23.37 14.97
CA ALA A 146 1.21 22.46 15.70
C ALA A 146 1.05 22.53 17.23
N GLY A 147 0.62 23.68 17.77
CA GLY A 147 0.43 23.91 19.21
C GLY A 147 -0.96 23.57 19.74
N ASP A 148 -1.26 24.01 20.96
CA ASP A 148 -2.60 23.81 21.57
C ASP A 148 -3.67 24.77 21.01
N THR A 149 -3.24 25.95 20.57
CA THR A 149 -4.12 27.00 20.02
C THR A 149 -3.70 27.36 18.60
N PRO A 150 -4.65 27.53 17.67
CA PRO A 150 -4.31 27.89 16.30
C PRO A 150 -3.81 29.32 16.21
N ARG A 151 -2.68 29.53 15.53
CA ARG A 151 -2.13 30.86 15.29
C ARG A 151 -2.23 31.21 13.82
N LEU A 152 -2.91 32.31 13.49
CA LEU A 152 -2.93 32.85 12.14
C LEU A 152 -1.50 33.27 11.73
N LEU A 153 -1.00 32.70 10.64
CA LEU A 153 0.31 33.02 10.06
C LEU A 153 0.18 34.05 8.94
N THR A 154 -0.74 33.81 8.00
CA THR A 154 -0.96 34.72 6.87
C THR A 154 -2.43 34.70 6.46
N GLN A 155 -2.86 35.80 5.86
CA GLN A 155 -4.19 35.93 5.28
C GLN A 155 -4.09 36.71 3.98
N ARG A 156 -4.74 36.21 2.92
CA ARG A 156 -4.74 36.86 1.60
C ARG A 156 -6.03 36.63 0.83
N PRO A 157 -6.46 37.56 -0.03
CA PRO A 157 -7.65 37.37 -0.85
C PRO A 157 -7.41 36.34 -1.96
N LEU A 158 -8.49 35.66 -2.36
CA LEU A 158 -8.53 34.87 -3.59
C LEU A 158 -8.33 35.80 -4.80
N ASN A 159 -7.62 35.29 -5.78
CA ASN A 159 -7.42 35.97 -7.05
C ASN A 159 -8.54 35.61 -8.04
N ASP A 160 -9.75 36.06 -7.74
CA ASP A 160 -10.94 35.87 -8.59
C ASP A 160 -11.27 37.10 -9.45
N LEU A 161 -10.70 38.27 -9.11
CA LEU A 161 -11.03 39.57 -9.71
C LEU A 161 -9.84 40.30 -10.38
N LYS A 162 -8.59 40.02 -9.98
CA LYS A 162 -7.43 40.83 -10.39
C LYS A 162 -6.75 40.33 -11.68
N GLU A 163 -6.63 39.01 -11.83
CA GLU A 163 -6.10 38.41 -13.05
C GLU A 163 -7.26 37.85 -13.86
N THR A 164 -7.39 38.27 -15.12
CA THR A 164 -8.24 37.58 -16.09
C THR A 164 -7.89 36.10 -16.05
N VAL A 165 -8.82 35.28 -15.57
CA VAL A 165 -8.69 33.83 -15.45
C VAL A 165 -8.61 33.19 -16.85
N GLY A 166 -7.44 33.31 -17.50
CA GLY A 166 -7.03 32.63 -18.73
C GLY A 166 -8.00 32.70 -19.92
N ASN A 167 -7.68 31.90 -20.95
CA ASN A 167 -8.47 31.74 -22.19
C ASN A 167 -9.78 30.92 -21.98
N GLY A 168 -10.38 30.98 -20.79
CA GLY A 168 -11.62 30.29 -20.48
C GLY A 168 -12.84 30.94 -21.16
N PRO A 169 -13.96 30.21 -21.30
CA PRO A 169 -15.18 30.76 -21.89
C PRO A 169 -15.66 32.02 -21.13
N TRP A 170 -15.87 33.11 -21.87
CA TRP A 170 -16.17 34.46 -21.34
C TRP A 170 -17.55 34.61 -20.65
N LEU A 171 -18.40 33.60 -20.71
CA LEU A 171 -19.69 33.59 -20.03
C LEU A 171 -19.47 33.31 -18.54
N LYS A 172 -19.22 34.37 -17.77
CA LYS A 172 -19.11 34.32 -16.30
C LYS A 172 -20.47 33.97 -15.68
N VAL A 173 -20.76 32.68 -15.59
CA VAL A 173 -21.67 32.17 -14.55
C VAL A 173 -21.03 32.53 -13.20
N THR A 174 -21.83 32.92 -12.21
CA THR A 174 -21.33 33.17 -10.86
C THR A 174 -20.51 31.95 -10.41
N PRO A 175 -19.23 32.12 -10.06
CA PRO A 175 -18.37 30.99 -9.77
C PRO A 175 -19.00 30.16 -8.65
N SER A 176 -19.03 28.85 -8.84
CA SER A 176 -19.52 27.95 -7.80
C SER A 176 -18.70 28.14 -6.52
N SER A 177 -19.34 28.07 -5.36
CA SER A 177 -18.67 28.17 -4.04
C SER A 177 -17.87 26.92 -3.68
N TYR A 178 -17.66 26.03 -4.65
CA TYR A 178 -17.01 24.74 -4.48
C TYR A 178 -15.55 24.88 -4.92
N HIS A 179 -14.65 24.72 -3.95
CA HIS A 179 -13.21 24.75 -4.16
C HIS A 179 -12.63 23.40 -3.78
N GLU A 180 -11.74 22.89 -4.62
CA GLU A 180 -10.86 21.78 -4.24
C GLU A 180 -9.51 22.34 -3.85
N LEU A 181 -8.95 21.85 -2.74
CA LEU A 181 -7.78 22.41 -2.10
C LEU A 181 -6.71 21.36 -1.90
N ALA A 182 -5.47 21.69 -2.28
CA ALA A 182 -4.29 20.93 -1.90
C ALA A 182 -3.26 21.87 -1.26
N LEU A 183 -2.75 21.46 -0.10
CA LEU A 183 -1.67 22.15 0.59
C LEU A 183 -0.40 21.31 0.41
N SER A 184 0.71 21.95 0.03
CA SER A 184 1.99 21.26 -0.11
C SER A 184 2.44 20.65 1.21
N SER A 185 3.34 19.68 1.13
CA SER A 185 3.83 18.95 2.30
C SER A 185 4.45 19.84 3.40
N ASP A 186 5.05 20.98 3.02
CA ASP A 186 5.60 22.00 3.92
C ASP A 186 4.59 23.12 4.30
N GLY A 187 3.43 23.15 3.65
CA GLY A 187 2.40 24.16 3.83
C GLY A 187 2.76 25.54 3.28
N ASN A 188 3.72 25.64 2.36
CA ASN A 188 4.10 26.90 1.72
C ASN A 188 3.34 27.17 0.42
N LEU A 189 2.91 26.13 -0.31
CA LEU A 189 2.14 26.25 -1.54
C LEU A 189 0.71 25.76 -1.34
N LEU A 190 -0.25 26.51 -1.87
CA LEU A 190 -1.67 26.13 -1.88
C LEU A 190 -2.18 26.12 -3.31
N ALA A 191 -2.66 24.96 -3.76
CA ALA A 191 -3.39 24.83 -5.00
C ALA A 191 -4.90 24.91 -4.72
N ILE A 192 -5.60 25.72 -5.51
CA ILE A 192 -7.05 25.90 -5.46
C ILE A 192 -7.59 25.65 -6.86
N ALA A 193 -8.52 24.69 -6.98
CA ALA A 193 -9.32 24.56 -8.19
C ALA A 193 -10.62 25.36 -8.03
N GLN A 194 -10.89 26.19 -9.03
CA GLN A 194 -12.16 26.84 -9.23
C GLN A 194 -12.68 26.43 -10.62
N GLU A 195 -13.66 25.52 -10.61
CA GLU A 195 -14.16 24.84 -11.81
C GLU A 195 -13.07 24.05 -12.55
N ARG A 196 -12.50 24.65 -13.62
CA ARG A 196 -11.41 24.08 -14.43
C ARG A 196 -10.16 24.96 -14.44
N THR A 197 -10.16 26.04 -13.68
CA THR A 197 -8.96 26.85 -13.47
C THR A 197 -8.32 26.40 -12.18
N ILE A 198 -7.02 26.13 -12.25
CA ILE A 198 -6.20 25.87 -11.06
C ILE A 198 -5.34 27.10 -10.81
N GLN A 199 -5.26 27.49 -9.55
CA GLN A 199 -4.43 28.58 -9.07
C GLN A 199 -3.48 28.05 -8.00
N ILE A 200 -2.20 28.43 -8.07
CA ILE A 200 -1.19 28.10 -7.06
C ILE A 200 -0.72 29.39 -6.39
N TYR A 201 -0.87 29.40 -5.07
CA TYR A 201 -0.49 30.49 -4.19
C TYR A 201 0.77 30.12 -3.44
N ASP A 202 1.71 31.06 -3.39
CA ASP A 202 2.78 31.04 -2.39
C ASP A 202 2.25 31.74 -1.12
N LEU A 203 2.15 30.97 -0.04
CA LEU A 203 1.67 31.46 1.26
C LEU A 203 2.79 32.12 2.09
N SER A 204 4.04 31.96 1.68
CA SER A 204 5.18 32.64 2.31
C SER A 204 5.44 34.03 1.70
N ALA A 205 4.98 34.26 0.47
CA ALA A 205 5.06 35.54 -0.22
C ALA A 205 4.05 36.57 0.32
N GLU A 206 4.26 37.84 -0.06
CA GLU A 206 3.34 38.92 0.29
C GLU A 206 1.91 38.65 -0.22
N PRO A 207 0.85 39.08 0.50
CA PRO A 207 -0.55 38.81 0.13
C PRO A 207 -0.95 39.27 -1.28
N ASP A 208 -0.30 40.32 -1.80
CA ASP A 208 -0.52 40.88 -3.14
C ASP A 208 0.40 40.28 -4.23
N SER A 209 1.19 39.25 -3.89
CA SER A 209 2.04 38.55 -4.86
C SER A 209 1.22 37.88 -5.98
N PHE A 210 1.75 37.92 -7.20
CA PHE A 210 1.16 37.26 -8.36
C PHE A 210 1.02 35.76 -8.15
N THR A 211 -0.16 35.23 -8.47
CA THR A 211 -0.44 33.79 -8.41
C THR A 211 -0.11 33.13 -9.74
N VAL A 212 0.21 31.85 -9.72
CA VAL A 212 0.22 31.05 -10.95
C VAL A 212 -1.20 30.61 -11.21
N ASN A 213 -1.73 30.84 -12.40
CA ASN A 213 -3.03 30.30 -12.80
C ASN A 213 -2.97 29.71 -14.20
N GLU A 214 -3.78 28.68 -14.42
CA GLU A 214 -3.96 28.09 -15.74
C GLU A 214 -5.36 27.50 -15.84
N TYR A 215 -5.99 27.68 -17.00
CA TYR A 215 -7.22 26.98 -17.33
C TYR A 215 -6.86 25.63 -17.94
N ILE A 216 -7.44 24.54 -17.44
CA ILE A 216 -7.06 23.18 -17.84
C ILE A 216 -7.99 22.68 -18.95
N PRO A 217 -7.60 22.78 -20.24
CA PRO A 217 -8.46 22.36 -21.35
C PRO A 217 -8.70 20.84 -21.36
N SER A 218 -7.70 20.05 -20.94
CA SER A 218 -7.80 18.58 -20.88
C SER A 218 -8.87 18.08 -19.90
N ALA A 219 -9.33 18.93 -18.97
CA ALA A 219 -10.45 18.62 -18.08
C ALA A 219 -11.83 18.90 -18.72
N ALA A 220 -11.91 19.16 -20.03
CA ALA A 220 -13.18 19.43 -20.71
C ALA A 220 -14.21 18.31 -20.52
N GLY A 221 -15.46 18.70 -20.21
CA GLY A 221 -16.54 17.78 -19.89
C GLY A 221 -16.51 17.21 -18.47
N HIS A 222 -15.50 17.56 -17.66
CA HIS A 222 -15.36 17.15 -16.28
C HIS A 222 -15.25 18.34 -15.34
N TYR A 223 -15.59 18.12 -14.07
CA TYR A 223 -15.26 19.05 -12.98
C TYR A 223 -14.14 18.43 -12.15
N ILE A 224 -13.30 19.27 -11.56
CA ILE A 224 -12.23 18.85 -10.65
C ILE A 224 -12.88 18.49 -9.31
N CYS A 225 -12.63 17.27 -8.84
CA CYS A 225 -13.19 16.72 -7.60
C CYS A 225 -12.11 16.38 -6.55
N GLY A 226 -10.86 16.78 -6.81
CA GLY A 226 -9.79 16.67 -5.85
C GLY A 226 -8.45 17.12 -6.44
N LEU A 227 -7.58 17.62 -5.57
CA LEU A 227 -6.21 18.02 -5.87
C LEU A 227 -5.29 17.39 -4.82
N ASP A 228 -4.11 16.95 -5.22
CA ASP A 228 -3.05 16.51 -4.30
C ASP A 228 -1.67 16.86 -4.88
N PHE A 229 -0.78 17.43 -4.05
CA PHE A 229 0.63 17.55 -4.43
C PHE A 229 1.32 16.20 -4.25
N GLU A 230 2.08 15.77 -5.25
CA GLU A 230 2.83 14.51 -5.25
C GLU A 230 4.28 14.73 -5.74
N GLN A 231 5.13 13.72 -5.54
CA GLN A 231 6.55 13.73 -5.95
C GLN A 231 7.30 14.98 -5.46
N ASN A 232 7.32 15.20 -4.14
CA ASN A 232 7.93 16.39 -3.51
C ASN A 232 7.40 17.72 -4.04
N ASP A 233 6.07 17.79 -4.22
CA ASP A 233 5.35 18.97 -4.68
C ASP A 233 5.68 19.40 -6.13
N HIS A 234 6.39 18.57 -6.92
CA HIS A 234 6.73 18.85 -8.33
C HIS A 234 5.61 18.54 -9.32
N VAL A 235 4.68 17.66 -8.95
CA VAL A 235 3.49 17.35 -9.74
C VAL A 235 2.22 17.50 -8.90
N LEU A 236 1.16 17.96 -9.55
CA LEU A 236 -0.16 18.14 -8.98
C LEU A 236 -1.08 17.10 -9.61
N ARG A 237 -1.55 16.15 -8.80
CA ARG A 237 -2.56 15.17 -9.20
C ARG A 237 -3.93 15.82 -9.15
N VAL A 238 -4.54 15.99 -10.32
CA VAL A 238 -5.88 16.53 -10.50
C VAL A 238 -6.85 15.37 -10.73
N ARG A 239 -7.78 15.17 -9.79
CA ARG A 239 -8.83 14.16 -9.88
C ARG A 239 -10.05 14.72 -10.58
N LEU A 240 -10.50 14.03 -11.62
CA LEU A 240 -11.66 14.42 -12.42
C LEU A 240 -12.87 13.58 -12.05
N SER A 241 -14.06 14.18 -12.13
CA SER A 241 -15.32 13.50 -11.81
C SER A 241 -15.68 12.34 -12.74
N GLY A 242 -15.03 12.22 -13.90
CA GLY A 242 -15.28 11.15 -14.87
C GLY A 242 -14.59 9.85 -14.50
N LYS A 243 -15.35 8.83 -14.04
CA LYS A 243 -14.95 7.40 -13.96
C LYS A 243 -13.51 7.13 -13.45
N GLY A 244 -12.98 7.94 -12.53
CA GLY A 244 -11.63 7.78 -11.97
C GLY A 244 -10.48 8.35 -12.81
N ALA A 245 -10.76 9.22 -13.78
CA ALA A 245 -9.75 9.90 -14.58
C ALA A 245 -8.94 10.90 -13.73
N VAL A 246 -7.65 11.01 -14.04
CA VAL A 246 -6.70 11.90 -13.40
C VAL A 246 -5.77 12.57 -14.43
N LEU A 247 -5.33 13.78 -14.11
CA LEU A 247 -4.26 14.51 -14.80
C LEU A 247 -3.12 14.76 -13.82
N TYR A 248 -1.88 14.67 -14.28
CA TYR A 248 -0.72 15.13 -13.53
C TYR A 248 -0.16 16.36 -14.22
N LEU A 249 -0.24 17.51 -13.53
CA LEU A 249 0.32 18.78 -14.00
C LEU A 249 1.68 19.02 -13.34
N GLY A 250 2.59 19.69 -14.02
CA GLY A 250 3.98 19.85 -13.58
C GLY A 250 4.93 18.85 -14.25
N THR A 251 6.18 18.83 -13.82
CA THR A 251 7.21 17.90 -14.30
C THR A 251 7.93 17.36 -13.08
N PRO A 252 8.03 16.03 -12.90
CA PRO A 252 8.76 15.48 -11.78
C PRO A 252 10.28 15.69 -11.93
N PRO A 253 11.08 15.53 -10.86
CA PRO A 253 12.53 15.71 -10.91
C PRO A 253 13.19 14.78 -11.94
N LEU A 254 14.22 15.31 -12.62
CA LEU A 254 14.92 14.66 -13.75
C LEU A 254 15.81 13.50 -13.30
N ASP A 255 16.49 13.64 -12.14
CA ASP A 255 17.28 12.57 -11.54
C ASP A 255 16.73 12.20 -10.15
N PRO A 256 15.79 11.25 -10.09
CA PRO A 256 15.24 10.77 -8.83
C PRO A 256 16.20 9.93 -7.99
N GLU A 257 17.37 9.55 -8.53
CA GLU A 257 18.43 8.83 -7.80
C GLU A 257 19.43 9.80 -7.16
N SER A 258 19.55 11.03 -7.68
CA SER A 258 20.38 12.05 -7.05
C SER A 258 19.84 12.42 -5.67
N THR A 259 20.65 12.15 -4.64
CA THR A 259 20.32 12.43 -3.24
C THR A 259 19.96 13.90 -2.98
N SER A 260 20.45 14.81 -3.82
CA SER A 260 20.19 16.25 -3.78
C SER A 260 18.81 16.63 -4.34
N GLU A 261 18.40 16.09 -5.49
CA GLU A 261 17.08 16.43 -6.08
C GLU A 261 15.94 15.68 -5.37
N ARG A 262 16.20 14.49 -4.82
CA ARG A 262 15.22 13.76 -3.99
C ARG A 262 14.73 14.54 -2.77
N ARG A 263 15.50 15.52 -2.30
CA ARG A 263 15.17 16.34 -1.12
C ARG A 263 14.63 17.72 -1.49
N GLN A 264 14.85 18.19 -2.72
CA GLN A 264 14.43 19.52 -3.12
C GLN A 264 12.95 19.51 -3.52
N LYS A 265 12.13 20.15 -2.70
CA LYS A 265 10.71 20.38 -3.00
C LYS A 265 10.56 21.43 -4.10
N ALA A 266 9.52 21.33 -4.89
CA ALA A 266 9.19 22.37 -5.84
C ALA A 266 8.78 23.66 -5.12
N ASP A 267 9.28 24.78 -5.62
CA ASP A 267 8.89 26.11 -5.17
C ASP A 267 7.92 26.76 -6.16
N ILE A 268 7.52 28.00 -5.88
CA ILE A 268 6.64 28.76 -6.78
C ILE A 268 7.28 29.02 -8.16
N TRP A 269 8.61 28.99 -8.28
CA TRP A 269 9.31 29.25 -9.54
C TRP A 269 9.19 28.07 -10.50
N HIS A 270 9.24 26.83 -9.98
CA HIS A 270 8.89 25.63 -10.73
C HIS A 270 7.50 25.79 -11.37
N TRP A 271 6.50 26.15 -10.56
CA TRP A 271 5.11 26.28 -11.00
C TRP A 271 4.90 27.41 -12.01
N LYS A 272 5.68 28.50 -11.95
CA LYS A 272 5.72 29.59 -12.93
C LYS A 272 6.41 29.20 -14.25
N SER A 273 7.27 28.19 -14.23
CA SER A 273 8.04 27.78 -15.39
C SER A 273 7.20 27.03 -16.43
N LYS A 274 7.78 26.78 -17.61
CA LYS A 274 7.15 25.92 -18.63
C LYS A 274 6.97 24.47 -18.19
N ALA A 275 7.74 24.01 -17.20
CA ALA A 275 7.65 22.68 -16.61
C ALA A 275 6.64 22.62 -15.43
N GLY A 276 6.03 23.75 -15.08
CA GLY A 276 5.07 23.87 -13.99
C GLY A 276 3.62 23.60 -14.43
N LEU A 277 2.70 24.47 -14.01
CA LEU A 277 1.25 24.25 -14.11
C LEU A 277 0.74 24.08 -15.56
N ARG A 278 1.48 24.61 -16.52
CA ARG A 278 1.17 24.55 -17.96
C ARG A 278 1.50 23.22 -18.61
N HIS A 279 2.33 22.40 -17.97
CA HIS A 279 2.77 21.14 -18.51
C HIS A 279 1.91 20.00 -17.97
N VAL A 280 1.40 19.15 -18.87
CA VAL A 280 0.68 17.92 -18.52
C VAL A 280 1.68 16.77 -18.61
N PHE A 281 2.13 16.27 -17.46
CA PHE A 281 3.04 15.13 -17.37
C PHE A 281 2.37 13.81 -17.77
N LEU A 282 1.16 13.58 -17.25
CA LEU A 282 0.37 12.37 -17.52
C LEU A 282 -1.11 12.75 -17.65
N ASP A 283 -1.74 12.27 -18.71
CA ASP A 283 -3.20 12.27 -18.87
C ASP A 283 -3.68 10.81 -18.91
N SER A 284 -4.40 10.39 -17.88
CA SER A 284 -4.89 9.00 -17.78
C SER A 284 -5.83 8.59 -18.91
N THR A 285 -6.50 9.55 -19.56
CA THR A 285 -7.46 9.26 -20.63
C THR A 285 -6.78 8.91 -21.96
N LEU A 286 -5.50 9.26 -22.09
CA LEU A 286 -4.69 8.99 -23.29
C LEU A 286 -3.89 7.69 -23.17
N LEU A 287 -3.85 7.07 -21.99
CA LEU A 287 -3.08 5.86 -21.75
C LEU A 287 -3.72 4.68 -22.48
N ASN A 288 -2.92 4.04 -23.33
CA ASN A 288 -3.33 2.86 -24.08
C ASN A 288 -2.68 1.62 -23.47
N LEU A 289 -3.51 0.67 -23.07
CA LEU A 289 -3.06 -0.66 -22.67
C LEU A 289 -2.69 -1.43 -23.92
N ARG A 290 -1.42 -1.81 -24.07
CA ARG A 290 -1.03 -2.83 -25.05
C ARG A 290 -1.45 -4.20 -24.50
N ASP A 291 -2.35 -4.87 -25.19
CA ASP A 291 -2.62 -6.29 -24.96
C ASP A 291 -1.44 -7.10 -25.54
N ASN A 292 -0.45 -7.39 -24.70
CA ASN A 292 0.65 -8.28 -25.06
C ASN A 292 0.33 -9.77 -24.76
N HIS A 293 -0.96 -10.14 -24.70
CA HIS A 293 -1.38 -11.54 -24.56
C HIS A 293 -2.23 -11.97 -25.75
N THR A 294 -1.58 -12.43 -26.83
CA THR A 294 -1.94 -13.64 -27.58
C THR A 294 -0.85 -13.91 -28.61
N SER A 295 0.12 -14.77 -28.26
CA SER A 295 0.95 -15.47 -29.24
C SER A 295 0.15 -16.65 -29.79
N GLY A 296 -0.17 -16.63 -31.10
CA GLY A 296 -0.48 -17.85 -31.86
C GLY A 296 -1.74 -17.89 -32.72
N SER A 297 -2.61 -16.89 -32.69
CA SER A 297 -3.72 -16.80 -33.65
C SER A 297 -4.10 -15.34 -33.79
N GLU A 298 -4.12 -14.88 -35.04
CA GLU A 298 -4.64 -13.59 -35.55
C GLU A 298 -4.70 -12.45 -34.55
N SER A 299 -3.91 -11.40 -34.81
CA SER A 299 -3.99 -10.08 -34.15
C SER A 299 -5.40 -9.75 -33.69
N GLY A 300 -5.72 -10.14 -32.46
CA GLY A 300 -7.00 -9.84 -31.85
C GLY A 300 -7.05 -8.34 -31.65
N PRO A 301 -8.20 -7.68 -31.90
CA PRO A 301 -8.32 -6.27 -31.58
C PRO A 301 -8.04 -6.10 -30.08
N THR A 302 -7.02 -5.30 -29.75
CA THR A 302 -6.85 -4.67 -28.41
C THR A 302 -8.23 -4.39 -27.84
N ASP A 303 -8.58 -4.88 -26.64
CA ASP A 303 -9.90 -4.62 -26.07
C ASP A 303 -10.10 -3.10 -26.04
N PRO A 304 -10.89 -2.51 -26.96
CA PRO A 304 -10.95 -1.06 -27.11
C PRO A 304 -11.62 -0.39 -25.91
N ASP A 305 -12.22 -1.20 -25.04
CA ASP A 305 -12.87 -0.78 -23.80
C ASP A 305 -12.00 -1.00 -22.55
N ALA A 306 -10.83 -1.61 -22.67
CA ALA A 306 -9.91 -1.77 -21.55
C ALA A 306 -9.30 -0.42 -21.19
N ARG A 307 -9.56 0.05 -19.96
CA ARG A 307 -9.04 1.33 -19.47
C ARG A 307 -8.45 1.22 -18.07
N LEU A 308 -7.48 2.09 -17.81
CA LEU A 308 -6.99 2.34 -16.47
C LEU A 308 -7.80 3.48 -15.82
N SER A 309 -8.06 3.35 -14.53
CA SER A 309 -8.66 4.40 -13.71
C SER A 309 -8.03 4.45 -12.32
N GLY A 310 -8.25 5.54 -11.59
CA GLY A 310 -7.76 5.69 -10.22
C GLY A 310 -6.25 5.63 -10.13
N ILE A 311 -5.56 6.26 -11.09
CA ILE A 311 -4.10 6.17 -11.23
C ILE A 311 -3.40 7.03 -10.16
N GLN A 312 -2.48 6.42 -9.42
CA GLN A 312 -1.55 7.09 -8.51
C GLN A 312 -0.10 6.81 -8.92
N LEU A 313 0.72 7.85 -9.09
CA LEU A 313 2.16 7.71 -9.26
C LEU A 313 2.78 7.27 -7.93
N LEU A 314 3.56 6.18 -7.96
CA LEU A 314 4.14 5.60 -6.76
C LEU A 314 5.59 6.06 -6.58
N ARG A 315 6.43 5.74 -7.56
CA ARG A 315 7.83 6.13 -7.56
C ARG A 315 8.44 6.02 -8.96
N PRO A 316 9.55 6.73 -9.18
CA PRO A 316 10.44 6.46 -10.30
C PRO A 316 10.95 5.03 -10.26
N PHE A 317 11.05 4.41 -11.44
CA PHE A 317 11.55 3.06 -11.62
C PHE A 317 11.99 2.87 -13.06
N GLU A 318 13.25 2.48 -13.25
CA GLU A 318 13.87 2.39 -14.57
C GLU A 318 13.69 3.74 -15.33
N HIS A 319 13.55 3.74 -16.66
CA HIS A 319 13.37 4.95 -17.48
C HIS A 319 11.94 5.51 -17.44
N GLY A 320 11.27 5.43 -16.29
CA GLY A 320 9.85 5.69 -16.17
C GLY A 320 9.32 5.74 -14.74
N TYR A 321 8.02 5.51 -14.60
CA TYR A 321 7.32 5.56 -13.32
C TYR A 321 6.47 4.32 -13.10
N LEU A 322 6.46 3.84 -11.86
CA LEU A 322 5.46 2.89 -11.38
C LEU A 322 4.19 3.63 -11.00
N LEU A 323 3.07 3.02 -11.34
CA LEU A 323 1.75 3.51 -10.99
C LEU A 323 0.86 2.38 -10.44
N GLY A 324 0.07 2.73 -9.44
CA GLY A 324 -1.06 1.92 -8.98
C GLY A 324 -2.31 2.34 -9.73
N ALA A 325 -3.10 1.38 -10.21
CA ALA A 325 -4.32 1.68 -10.96
C ALA A 325 -5.37 0.57 -10.83
N GLN A 326 -6.58 0.87 -11.29
CA GLN A 326 -7.62 -0.11 -11.55
C GLN A 326 -7.68 -0.40 -13.05
N LYS A 327 -7.67 -1.67 -13.45
CA LYS A 327 -7.99 -2.09 -14.82
C LYS A 327 -9.47 -2.46 -14.88
N HIS A 328 -10.20 -1.82 -15.79
CA HIS A 328 -11.56 -2.18 -16.16
C HIS A 328 -11.56 -2.69 -17.60
N GLY A 329 -12.33 -3.75 -17.88
CA GLY A 329 -12.58 -4.25 -19.24
C GLY A 329 -14.01 -4.77 -19.35
N ARG A 330 -14.53 -4.92 -20.58
CA ARG A 330 -15.87 -5.51 -20.76
C ARG A 330 -15.87 -7.03 -20.62
N LYS A 331 -14.74 -7.66 -20.94
CA LYS A 331 -14.57 -9.12 -20.96
C LYS A 331 -14.02 -9.68 -19.64
N GLU A 332 -13.52 -8.83 -18.75
CA GLU A 332 -12.90 -9.23 -17.49
C GLU A 332 -13.45 -8.44 -16.30
N SER A 333 -13.56 -9.12 -15.15
CA SER A 333 -13.82 -8.45 -13.88
C SER A 333 -12.74 -7.40 -13.56
N SER A 334 -13.18 -6.27 -12.99
CA SER A 334 -12.27 -5.18 -12.61
C SER A 334 -11.33 -5.62 -11.49
N HIS A 335 -10.07 -5.21 -11.58
CA HIS A 335 -9.04 -5.56 -10.62
C HIS A 335 -8.00 -4.45 -10.51
N TYR A 336 -7.17 -4.53 -9.47
CA TYR A 336 -6.09 -3.58 -9.27
C TYR A 336 -4.83 -4.05 -10.01
N VAL A 337 -3.98 -3.12 -10.39
CA VAL A 337 -2.72 -3.39 -11.08
C VAL A 337 -1.60 -2.51 -10.54
N LEU A 338 -0.40 -3.08 -10.55
CA LEU A 338 0.84 -2.32 -10.58
C LEU A 338 1.31 -2.28 -12.04
N ALA A 339 1.49 -1.08 -12.58
CA ALA A 339 1.92 -0.89 -13.95
C ALA A 339 3.11 0.07 -14.04
N HIS A 340 3.75 0.10 -15.19
CA HIS A 340 4.86 0.98 -15.52
C HIS A 340 4.55 1.77 -16.80
N VAL A 341 5.00 3.03 -16.83
CA VAL A 341 4.98 3.89 -18.02
C VAL A 341 6.35 4.49 -18.26
N GLN A 342 6.79 4.50 -19.52
CA GLN A 342 8.03 5.17 -19.90
C GLN A 342 7.83 6.68 -19.99
N CYS A 343 8.91 7.40 -19.73
CA CYS A 343 8.95 8.85 -19.84
C CYS A 343 10.00 9.27 -20.85
N SER A 344 9.72 10.32 -21.61
CA SER A 344 10.69 10.94 -22.52
C SER A 344 10.61 12.45 -22.44
N PRO A 345 11.70 13.17 -22.72
CA PRO A 345 11.63 14.62 -22.88
C PRO A 345 10.58 14.96 -23.96
N ALA A 346 9.73 15.94 -23.68
CA ALA A 346 8.70 16.39 -24.59
C ALA A 346 9.35 16.84 -25.90
N SER A 347 9.06 16.15 -27.01
CA SER A 347 9.46 16.62 -28.33
C SER A 347 8.80 17.97 -28.60
N PRO A 348 9.54 19.00 -29.03
CA PRO A 348 8.95 20.27 -29.41
C PRO A 348 8.22 20.12 -30.75
N SER A 349 6.98 19.63 -30.75
CA SER A 349 6.14 19.56 -31.95
C SER A 349 4.89 20.44 -31.80
N THR A 350 4.90 21.54 -32.55
CA THR A 350 3.75 22.21 -33.20
C THR A 350 2.47 22.35 -32.39
N SER A 351 2.41 23.40 -31.56
CA SER A 351 1.14 24.08 -31.32
C SER A 351 0.64 24.68 -32.63
N THR A 352 -0.40 24.09 -33.21
CA THR A 352 -1.25 24.71 -34.23
C THR A 352 -1.96 25.92 -33.61
N SER A 353 -1.31 27.07 -33.68
CA SER A 353 -1.96 28.38 -33.57
C SER A 353 -1.75 29.10 -34.90
N SER A 354 -2.75 29.00 -35.76
CA SER A 354 -2.92 29.86 -36.93
C SER A 354 -3.08 31.31 -36.46
N SER A 355 -2.04 32.12 -36.53
CA SER A 355 -2.17 33.56 -36.61
C SER A 355 -1.04 34.12 -37.46
N SER A 356 -1.37 34.40 -38.71
CA SER A 356 -0.55 35.15 -39.65
C SER A 356 -0.44 36.61 -39.22
N SER A 357 0.78 37.11 -39.03
CA SER A 357 1.17 38.51 -39.30
C SER A 357 2.70 38.66 -39.40
N PRO A 358 3.21 39.61 -40.21
CA PRO A 358 4.55 39.53 -40.78
C PRO A 358 5.64 40.29 -39.99
N ALA A 359 6.85 39.72 -40.08
CA ALA A 359 8.20 40.30 -40.01
C ALA A 359 8.48 41.54 -39.13
N THR A 360 9.43 41.37 -38.20
CA THR A 360 10.51 42.36 -37.99
C THR A 360 11.72 41.69 -37.35
N HIS A 361 12.88 41.85 -38.00
CA HIS A 361 14.17 41.33 -37.57
C HIS A 361 14.56 41.85 -36.18
N SER A 362 14.98 40.96 -35.28
CA SER A 362 16.02 41.30 -34.30
C SER A 362 16.86 40.07 -33.93
N ARG A 363 18.16 40.32 -33.98
CA ARG A 363 19.34 39.49 -33.72
C ARG A 363 19.23 38.52 -32.53
N GLU A 364 19.78 37.33 -32.77
CA GLU A 364 20.60 36.50 -31.88
C GLU A 364 20.59 36.87 -30.39
N SER A 365 19.99 35.99 -29.60
CA SER A 365 20.54 35.63 -28.29
C SER A 365 20.70 34.11 -28.25
N SER A 366 21.92 33.71 -27.92
CA SER A 366 22.42 32.33 -27.82
C SER A 366 21.56 31.49 -26.86
N PRO A 367 21.27 30.21 -27.14
CA PRO A 367 20.58 29.36 -26.19
C PRO A 367 21.48 29.07 -24.99
N SER A 368 21.02 29.42 -23.78
CA SER A 368 21.62 29.03 -22.52
C SER A 368 21.62 27.50 -22.36
N PRO A 369 22.63 26.88 -21.73
CA PRO A 369 22.85 25.43 -21.75
C PRO A 369 21.92 24.57 -20.86
N HIS A 370 20.75 25.06 -20.41
CA HIS A 370 19.92 24.32 -19.43
C HIS A 370 18.41 24.20 -19.70
N GLN A 371 17.88 24.56 -20.87
CA GLN A 371 16.46 24.24 -21.17
C GLN A 371 16.32 22.86 -21.81
N ALA A 372 16.56 21.82 -21.01
CA ALA A 372 16.09 20.49 -21.33
C ALA A 372 14.55 20.51 -21.42
N ALA A 373 13.99 19.85 -22.43
CA ALA A 373 12.54 19.77 -22.56
C ALA A 373 11.93 19.05 -21.36
N PRO A 374 10.74 19.47 -20.88
CA PRO A 374 10.10 18.85 -19.73
C PRO A 374 9.82 17.37 -20.02
N LEU A 375 10.02 16.51 -19.03
CA LEU A 375 9.76 15.08 -19.13
C LEU A 375 8.24 14.84 -19.23
N THR A 376 7.77 13.97 -20.13
CA THR A 376 6.35 13.60 -20.30
C THR A 376 6.20 12.08 -20.41
N VAL A 377 5.09 11.54 -19.92
CA VAL A 377 4.75 10.11 -20.06
C VAL A 377 4.39 9.78 -21.50
N GLN A 378 4.93 8.68 -22.02
CA GLN A 378 4.56 8.14 -23.32
C GLN A 378 3.28 7.29 -23.22
N PRO A 379 2.14 7.71 -23.79
CA PRO A 379 0.85 7.06 -23.49
C PRO A 379 0.71 5.61 -23.99
N THR A 380 1.54 5.20 -24.95
CA THR A 380 1.52 3.86 -25.57
C THR A 380 2.46 2.84 -24.90
N THR A 381 3.15 3.24 -23.84
CA THR A 381 4.21 2.43 -23.19
C THR A 381 3.76 1.74 -21.91
N VAL A 382 2.46 1.76 -21.63
CA VAL A 382 1.88 1.16 -20.43
C VAL A 382 2.14 -0.35 -20.42
N THR A 383 2.84 -0.82 -19.39
CA THR A 383 3.15 -2.24 -19.17
C THR A 383 2.59 -2.69 -17.83
N LEU A 384 1.76 -3.73 -17.83
CA LEU A 384 1.23 -4.31 -16.59
C LEU A 384 2.28 -5.21 -15.94
N LEU A 385 2.67 -4.91 -14.70
CA LEU A 385 3.75 -5.62 -14.00
C LEU A 385 3.22 -6.63 -12.98
N ALA A 386 2.11 -6.30 -12.31
CA ALA A 386 1.42 -7.21 -11.40
C ALA A 386 -0.09 -7.00 -11.47
N ARG A 387 -0.82 -8.11 -11.45
CA ARG A 387 -2.28 -8.18 -11.28
C ARG A 387 -2.59 -8.40 -9.80
N LEU A 388 -3.52 -7.62 -9.25
CA LEU A 388 -3.91 -7.63 -7.85
C LEU A 388 -5.42 -7.89 -7.78
N GLU A 389 -5.80 -9.07 -7.30
CA GLU A 389 -7.18 -9.52 -7.44
C GLU A 389 -8.13 -8.73 -6.53
N SER A 390 -9.28 -8.38 -7.09
CA SER A 390 -10.46 -7.87 -6.38
C SER A 390 -11.41 -9.00 -6.04
N PHE A 391 -12.48 -8.69 -5.31
CA PHE A 391 -13.56 -9.62 -5.03
C PHE A 391 -14.11 -10.30 -6.30
N LEU A 392 -14.46 -9.51 -7.33
CA LEU A 392 -15.09 -10.04 -8.55
C LEU A 392 -14.09 -10.78 -9.46
N SER A 393 -12.82 -10.39 -9.42
CA SER A 393 -11.81 -10.99 -10.29
C SER A 393 -11.19 -12.26 -9.69
N ALA A 394 -11.25 -12.41 -8.36
CA ALA A 394 -10.84 -13.64 -7.69
C ALA A 394 -11.94 -14.70 -7.60
N TRP A 395 -13.15 -14.43 -8.11
CA TRP A 395 -14.33 -15.27 -7.89
C TRP A 395 -14.11 -16.74 -8.27
N ASP A 396 -13.46 -16.98 -9.42
CA ASP A 396 -13.15 -18.34 -9.90
C ASP A 396 -12.17 -19.10 -9.00
N TYR A 397 -11.34 -18.38 -8.24
CA TYR A 397 -10.41 -18.97 -7.27
C TYR A 397 -11.13 -19.38 -5.97
N PHE A 398 -12.23 -18.71 -5.61
CA PHE A 398 -12.99 -19.00 -4.39
C PHE A 398 -14.07 -20.05 -4.57
N LEU A 399 -14.69 -20.13 -5.75
CA LEU A 399 -15.72 -21.14 -6.04
C LEU A 399 -15.19 -22.58 -5.96
N ASN A 400 -13.89 -22.79 -6.24
CA ASN A 400 -13.25 -24.09 -6.13
C ASN A 400 -12.81 -24.45 -4.69
N GLY A 401 -12.93 -23.51 -3.75
CA GLY A 401 -12.60 -23.68 -2.34
C GLY A 401 -13.76 -24.18 -1.47
N THR A 402 -14.87 -24.66 -2.06
CA THR A 402 -16.02 -25.14 -1.29
C THR A 402 -15.64 -26.35 -0.44
N SER A 403 -15.86 -26.19 0.86
CA SER A 403 -15.81 -27.20 1.90
C SER A 403 -16.80 -28.33 1.62
N ASP A 404 -16.30 -29.56 1.48
CA ASP A 404 -17.10 -30.79 1.53
C ASP A 404 -17.72 -31.07 2.91
N ASP A 405 -17.50 -30.21 3.92
CA ASP A 405 -18.03 -30.40 5.29
C ASP A 405 -19.37 -29.67 5.54
N ALA A 406 -20.30 -29.75 4.59
CA ALA A 406 -21.71 -29.45 4.85
C ALA A 406 -22.38 -30.65 5.54
N GLY A 407 -21.97 -30.94 6.78
CA GLY A 407 -22.47 -32.11 7.49
C GLY A 407 -22.01 -32.23 8.94
N SER A 408 -22.34 -31.27 9.80
CA SER A 408 -22.90 -31.52 11.15
C SER A 408 -22.73 -30.33 12.10
N THR A 409 -23.84 -30.02 12.77
CA THR A 409 -23.96 -29.26 14.02
C THR A 409 -23.51 -27.80 14.03
N GLY A 410 -24.52 -26.92 14.03
CA GLY A 410 -24.35 -25.49 14.25
C GLY A 410 -23.80 -25.20 15.64
N THR A 411 -22.53 -24.83 15.69
CA THR A 411 -21.97 -23.86 16.65
C THR A 411 -20.92 -23.04 15.92
N ALA A 412 -21.15 -21.74 15.84
CA ALA A 412 -20.30 -20.78 15.18
C ALA A 412 -18.93 -20.66 15.88
N ALA A 413 -17.86 -20.97 15.15
CA ALA A 413 -16.49 -20.41 15.22
C ALA A 413 -15.49 -21.49 14.76
N GLY A 414 -14.72 -21.23 13.70
CA GLY A 414 -13.49 -22.02 13.52
C GLY A 414 -12.85 -22.13 12.13
N SER A 415 -13.59 -22.06 11.02
CA SER A 415 -12.95 -22.18 9.68
C SER A 415 -12.90 -20.81 8.98
N ALA A 416 -11.83 -20.07 9.30
CA ALA A 416 -11.57 -18.71 8.84
C ALA A 416 -10.92 -18.72 7.45
N GLY A 417 -11.75 -18.79 6.41
CA GLY A 417 -11.33 -18.66 5.01
C GLY A 417 -10.63 -17.32 4.76
N MET A 418 -9.39 -17.39 4.28
CA MET A 418 -8.73 -16.28 3.59
C MET A 418 -9.58 -15.98 2.36
N GLY A 419 -10.35 -14.88 2.35
CA GLY A 419 -11.28 -14.57 1.26
C GLY A 419 -12.79 -14.62 1.60
N ARG A 420 -13.18 -14.38 2.85
CA ARG A 420 -14.56 -13.92 3.09
C ARG A 420 -14.80 -12.62 2.33
N TRP A 421 -16.00 -12.49 1.75
CA TRP A 421 -16.40 -11.42 0.84
C TRP A 421 -16.15 -10.01 1.41
N GLU A 422 -16.18 -9.89 2.73
CA GLU A 422 -16.01 -8.64 3.48
C GLU A 422 -14.54 -8.17 3.58
N ASN A 423 -13.58 -9.04 3.23
CA ASN A 423 -12.14 -8.84 3.40
C ASN A 423 -11.40 -8.65 2.07
N MET A 424 -12.12 -8.38 0.97
CA MET A 424 -11.54 -8.12 -0.34
C MET A 424 -11.93 -6.73 -0.85
N PRO A 425 -11.04 -6.08 -1.60
CA PRO A 425 -11.38 -4.81 -2.23
C PRO A 425 -12.37 -5.05 -3.37
N SER A 426 -13.27 -4.09 -3.56
CA SER A 426 -14.36 -4.17 -4.53
C SER A 426 -13.95 -3.67 -5.92
N CYS A 427 -12.90 -2.85 -6.00
CA CYS A 427 -12.46 -2.21 -7.24
C CYS A 427 -13.53 -1.27 -7.84
N HIS A 428 -14.31 -0.61 -6.98
CA HIS A 428 -15.34 0.37 -7.36
C HIS A 428 -15.07 1.79 -6.83
N GLU A 429 -14.05 1.97 -5.99
CA GLU A 429 -13.55 3.31 -5.67
C GLU A 429 -12.97 3.99 -6.92
N HIS A 430 -13.29 5.25 -7.17
CA HIS A 430 -12.78 5.98 -8.33
C HIS A 430 -11.38 6.55 -8.09
N HIS A 431 -11.05 6.84 -6.82
CA HIS A 431 -9.76 7.41 -6.43
C HIS A 431 -9.17 6.65 -5.23
N PRO A 432 -8.81 5.36 -5.40
CA PRO A 432 -8.10 4.59 -4.38
C PRO A 432 -6.75 5.22 -4.08
N SER A 433 -6.22 4.95 -2.88
CA SER A 433 -4.87 5.37 -2.49
C SER A 433 -3.94 4.17 -2.38
N TYR A 434 -2.69 4.35 -2.78
CA TYR A 434 -1.70 3.28 -2.84
C TYR A 434 -0.41 3.69 -2.11
N ALA A 435 0.29 2.70 -1.57
CA ALA A 435 1.65 2.85 -1.06
C ALA A 435 2.47 1.61 -1.38
N LEU A 436 3.73 1.78 -1.76
CA LEU A 436 4.64 0.70 -2.13
C LEU A 436 5.76 0.60 -1.08
N SER A 437 6.16 -0.62 -0.70
CA SER A 437 7.32 -0.81 0.17
C SER A 437 8.62 -0.42 -0.56
N PRO A 438 9.66 0.00 0.16
CA PRO A 438 10.96 0.33 -0.44
C PRO A 438 11.53 -0.80 -1.31
N ASP A 439 11.40 -2.06 -0.84
CA ASP A 439 11.84 -3.28 -1.52
C ASP A 439 10.89 -3.79 -2.63
N MET A 440 9.78 -3.08 -2.86
CA MET A 440 8.73 -3.42 -3.84
C MET A 440 8.14 -4.82 -3.66
N ARG A 441 8.17 -5.37 -2.44
CA ARG A 441 7.55 -6.67 -2.11
C ARG A 441 6.15 -6.55 -1.54
N LEU A 442 5.72 -5.36 -1.14
CA LEU A 442 4.38 -5.12 -0.62
C LEU A 442 3.78 -3.87 -1.27
N VAL A 443 2.49 -3.93 -1.55
CA VAL A 443 1.69 -2.75 -1.90
C VAL A 443 0.48 -2.69 -1.00
N VAL A 444 0.23 -1.53 -0.42
CA VAL A 444 -0.98 -1.23 0.35
C VAL A 444 -1.95 -0.48 -0.53
N LEU A 445 -3.22 -0.84 -0.42
CA LEU A 445 -4.35 -0.22 -1.09
C LEU A 445 -5.33 0.25 -0.02
N ALA A 446 -5.81 1.48 -0.14
CA ALA A 446 -6.94 2.00 0.61
C ALA A 446 -8.13 2.22 -0.31
N GLU A 447 -9.27 1.61 0.04
CA GLU A 447 -10.54 1.77 -0.67
C GLU A 447 -11.58 2.38 0.27
N ARG A 448 -12.33 3.39 -0.18
CA ARG A 448 -13.43 3.93 0.65
C ARG A 448 -14.65 3.02 0.51
N ASP A 449 -15.22 2.65 1.65
CA ASP A 449 -16.47 1.89 1.68
C ASP A 449 -17.65 2.83 1.34
N LYS A 450 -18.19 2.67 0.14
CA LYS A 450 -19.32 3.47 -0.38
C LYS A 450 -20.69 2.95 0.06
N LYS A 451 -20.80 2.04 1.04
CA LYS A 451 -22.11 1.61 1.58
C LYS A 451 -22.87 2.82 2.17
N ARG A 452 -23.80 3.35 1.36
CA ARG A 452 -24.58 4.61 1.45
C ARG A 452 -25.31 4.94 2.77
N ILE A 453 -25.25 4.09 3.79
CA ILE A 453 -26.07 4.18 5.00
C ILE A 453 -25.29 4.62 6.26
N ARG A 454 -23.98 4.89 6.16
CA ARG A 454 -23.18 5.27 7.34
C ARG A 454 -23.00 6.79 7.46
N PRO A 455 -23.13 7.36 8.67
CA PRO A 455 -22.95 8.80 8.90
C PRO A 455 -21.49 9.26 8.78
N VAL A 456 -20.53 8.33 8.83
CA VAL A 456 -19.10 8.62 8.68
C VAL A 456 -18.50 7.70 7.63
N GLN A 457 -17.69 8.27 6.74
CA GLN A 457 -16.94 7.54 5.73
C GLN A 457 -16.06 6.48 6.40
N LEU A 458 -15.95 5.31 5.80
CA LEU A 458 -15.01 4.27 6.23
C LEU A 458 -14.03 4.00 5.10
N SER A 459 -12.80 3.65 5.45
CA SER A 459 -11.79 3.23 4.49
C SER A 459 -11.22 1.89 4.92
N GLN A 460 -11.15 0.93 4.00
CA GLN A 460 -10.58 -0.39 4.22
C GLN A 460 -9.15 -0.43 3.68
N LEU A 461 -8.25 -1.06 4.44
CA LEU A 461 -6.84 -1.18 4.12
C LEU A 461 -6.51 -2.62 3.73
N PHE A 462 -5.92 -2.79 2.56
CA PHE A 462 -5.54 -4.07 1.99
C PHE A 462 -4.05 -4.09 1.69
N VAL A 463 -3.39 -5.23 1.91
CA VAL A 463 -1.98 -5.43 1.56
C VAL A 463 -1.86 -6.59 0.61
N TYR A 464 -1.12 -6.40 -0.47
CA TYR A 464 -0.75 -7.45 -1.42
C TYR A 464 0.74 -7.73 -1.36
N ARG A 465 1.10 -8.99 -1.61
CA ARG A 465 2.48 -9.40 -1.87
C ARG A 465 2.81 -9.15 -3.34
N LEU A 466 4.01 -8.63 -3.58
CA LEU A 466 4.59 -8.43 -4.90
C LEU A 466 5.84 -9.30 -5.10
N PRO A 467 6.26 -9.56 -6.36
CA PRO A 467 7.45 -10.34 -6.68
C PRO A 467 8.78 -9.73 -6.21
N GLY A 468 8.80 -8.43 -5.86
CA GLY A 468 10.02 -7.68 -5.53
C GLY A 468 10.68 -7.04 -6.75
N GLU A 469 11.50 -6.03 -6.49
CA GLU A 469 12.12 -5.15 -7.49
C GLU A 469 12.82 -5.89 -8.65
N ALA A 470 13.75 -6.81 -8.33
CA ALA A 470 14.52 -7.52 -9.36
C ALA A 470 13.65 -8.32 -10.34
N ARG A 471 12.58 -8.95 -9.85
CA ARG A 471 11.65 -9.70 -10.71
C ARG A 471 10.78 -8.77 -11.56
N LEU A 472 10.37 -7.64 -11.00
CA LEU A 472 9.60 -6.63 -11.73
C LEU A 472 10.43 -5.97 -12.83
N GLY A 473 11.70 -5.65 -12.56
CA GLY A 473 12.63 -5.14 -13.58
C GLY A 473 12.91 -6.15 -14.70
N ARG A 474 13.06 -7.44 -14.38
CA ARG A 474 13.16 -8.50 -15.40
C ARG A 474 11.92 -8.60 -16.29
N ARG A 475 10.72 -8.52 -15.71
CA ARG A 475 9.47 -8.51 -16.48
C ARG A 475 9.43 -7.33 -17.43
N LEU A 476 9.79 -6.14 -16.96
CA LEU A 476 9.81 -4.94 -17.80
C LEU A 476 10.79 -5.07 -18.96
N ARG A 477 12.02 -5.53 -18.71
CA ARG A 477 13.05 -5.73 -19.77
C ARG A 477 12.70 -6.86 -20.74
N GLY A 478 12.09 -7.95 -20.25
CA GLY A 478 11.65 -9.06 -21.09
C GLY A 478 10.61 -8.62 -22.12
N VAL A 479 9.65 -7.78 -21.71
CA VAL A 479 8.65 -7.18 -22.61
C VAL A 479 9.29 -6.33 -23.71
N TRP A 480 10.46 -5.72 -23.47
CA TRP A 480 11.15 -4.92 -24.48
C TRP A 480 11.93 -5.76 -25.50
N LYS A 481 12.49 -6.90 -25.09
CA LYS A 481 13.22 -7.78 -26.01
C LYS A 481 12.31 -8.40 -27.07
N ASP A 482 11.09 -8.78 -26.70
CA ASP A 482 10.10 -9.34 -27.63
C ASP A 482 9.60 -8.31 -28.66
N GLY A 483 9.71 -7.01 -28.36
CA GLY A 483 9.29 -5.92 -29.25
C GLY A 483 10.34 -5.46 -30.26
N SER A 484 11.62 -5.76 -30.05
CA SER A 484 12.74 -5.29 -30.87
C SER A 484 13.32 -6.32 -31.85
N GLN A 485 12.94 -7.59 -31.76
CA GLN A 485 13.47 -8.68 -32.62
C GLN A 485 12.65 -8.96 -33.89
N GLN A 486 11.89 -7.99 -34.41
CA GLN A 486 11.22 -8.10 -35.72
C GLN A 486 11.94 -7.39 -36.87
N GLN A 487 13.15 -6.86 -36.65
CA GLN A 487 13.96 -6.32 -37.72
C GLN A 487 15.43 -6.62 -37.45
N GLU A 488 16.06 -7.24 -38.44
CA GLU A 488 17.48 -7.63 -38.55
C GLU A 488 17.80 -9.05 -38.05
N GLY A 489 18.10 -9.88 -39.04
CA GLY A 489 18.67 -11.21 -38.86
C GLY A 489 20.19 -11.21 -39.00
N GLU A 490 20.72 -12.33 -38.51
CA GLU A 490 21.99 -12.99 -38.82
C GLU A 490 23.30 -12.52 -38.14
N GLU A 491 23.87 -13.54 -37.46
CA GLU A 491 25.28 -13.87 -37.21
C GLU A 491 26.14 -12.97 -36.32
N GLU A 492 26.44 -13.46 -35.11
CA GLU A 492 27.85 -13.68 -34.75
C GLU A 492 28.03 -14.77 -33.69
N VAL A 493 29.06 -15.58 -33.91
CA VAL A 493 29.45 -16.79 -33.19
C VAL A 493 30.46 -16.45 -32.09
N GLY A 494 30.16 -16.93 -30.87
CA GLY A 494 31.06 -17.46 -29.84
C GLY A 494 32.37 -16.75 -29.44
N GLU A 495 32.55 -16.54 -28.14
CA GLU A 495 33.77 -16.94 -27.43
C GLU A 495 33.44 -17.23 -25.96
N GLU A 496 33.75 -18.46 -25.54
CA GLU A 496 33.61 -19.02 -24.19
C GLU A 496 34.83 -18.66 -23.36
N ASP A 497 34.62 -18.26 -22.10
CA ASP A 497 35.61 -18.40 -21.03
C ASP A 497 34.93 -19.06 -19.82
N GLU A 498 35.33 -20.29 -19.55
CA GLU A 498 34.89 -21.12 -18.43
C GLU A 498 35.57 -20.66 -17.12
N GLU A 499 34.77 -20.32 -16.10
CA GLU A 499 35.13 -20.55 -14.70
C GLU A 499 33.98 -21.29 -13.98
N MET A 500 34.32 -22.42 -13.39
CA MET A 500 33.42 -23.38 -12.74
C MET A 500 32.76 -22.81 -11.47
N ASP A 501 31.42 -22.79 -11.43
CA ASP A 501 30.64 -22.95 -10.19
C ASP A 501 29.40 -23.82 -10.47
N ALA A 502 29.06 -24.68 -9.51
CA ALA A 502 28.34 -25.92 -9.76
C ALA A 502 26.80 -25.75 -9.87
N GLY A 503 26.30 -25.89 -11.10
CA GLY A 503 25.03 -26.57 -11.40
C GLY A 503 23.75 -25.73 -11.37
N ASP A 504 23.73 -24.62 -12.12
CA ASP A 504 22.52 -23.86 -12.47
C ASP A 504 22.45 -23.77 -14.01
N GLU A 505 21.79 -24.74 -14.64
CA GLU A 505 21.42 -24.71 -16.05
C GLU A 505 19.93 -25.05 -16.17
N VAL A 506 19.09 -24.04 -16.39
CA VAL A 506 17.83 -24.23 -17.13
C VAL A 506 17.61 -23.04 -18.06
N SER A 507 17.79 -23.38 -19.33
CA SER A 507 17.59 -22.60 -20.54
C SER A 507 16.19 -21.97 -20.63
N SER A 508 16.18 -20.74 -21.16
CA SER A 508 15.04 -20.07 -21.74
C SER A 508 14.45 -20.85 -22.92
N GLU A 509 13.13 -20.72 -23.09
CA GLU A 509 12.27 -21.26 -24.16
C GLU A 509 11.61 -22.63 -23.94
N ARG A 510 10.59 -22.65 -23.06
CA ARG A 510 9.34 -23.38 -23.33
C ARG A 510 8.17 -22.84 -22.49
N GLU A 511 7.73 -21.61 -22.73
CA GLU A 511 6.51 -21.08 -22.09
C GLU A 511 5.23 -21.31 -22.93
N VAL A 512 5.11 -22.50 -23.54
CA VAL A 512 3.84 -23.22 -23.70
C VAL A 512 4.08 -24.69 -23.39
N GLN A 513 4.54 -24.97 -22.17
CA GLN A 513 4.34 -26.27 -21.53
C GLN A 513 4.30 -26.10 -20.00
N GLY A 514 3.11 -25.77 -19.52
CA GLY A 514 2.64 -26.20 -18.20
C GLY A 514 3.11 -25.41 -16.98
N LYS A 515 2.80 -24.12 -16.87
CA LYS A 515 2.37 -23.63 -15.54
C LYS A 515 1.01 -24.28 -15.27
N LYS A 516 1.04 -25.48 -14.69
CA LYS A 516 -0.17 -26.24 -14.36
C LYS A 516 -1.07 -25.48 -13.36
N HIS A 517 -0.54 -24.49 -12.64
CA HIS A 517 -1.25 -23.77 -11.57
C HIS A 517 -0.96 -22.27 -11.59
N THR A 518 -1.95 -21.49 -11.18
CA THR A 518 -1.81 -20.05 -10.92
C THR A 518 -2.36 -19.74 -9.53
N VAL A 519 -1.52 -19.15 -8.66
CA VAL A 519 -1.95 -18.66 -7.35
C VAL A 519 -2.46 -17.22 -7.52
N ALA A 520 -3.71 -16.96 -7.12
CA ALA A 520 -4.25 -15.60 -7.13
C ALA A 520 -3.52 -14.72 -6.10
N PRO A 521 -3.07 -13.51 -6.50
CA PRO A 521 -2.59 -12.49 -5.56
C PRO A 521 -3.77 -11.91 -4.77
N ILE A 522 -4.14 -12.57 -3.67
CA ILE A 522 -5.23 -12.16 -2.77
C ILE A 522 -4.67 -11.34 -1.62
N PRO A 523 -5.31 -10.20 -1.26
CA PRO A 523 -4.79 -9.34 -0.23
C PRO A 523 -5.09 -9.87 1.18
N LEU A 524 -4.33 -9.35 2.15
CA LEU A 524 -4.73 -9.34 3.54
C LEU A 524 -5.46 -8.03 3.84
N CYS A 525 -6.70 -8.12 4.33
CA CYS A 525 -7.41 -6.99 4.93
C CYS A 525 -6.79 -6.70 6.30
N LEU A 526 -6.18 -5.52 6.46
CA LEU A 526 -5.52 -5.13 7.71
C LEU A 526 -6.52 -4.61 8.74
N SER A 527 -7.37 -3.67 8.32
CA SER A 527 -8.31 -2.98 9.19
C SER A 527 -9.30 -2.17 8.37
N THR A 528 -10.36 -1.71 9.04
CA THR A 528 -11.24 -0.65 8.57
C THR A 528 -11.06 0.56 9.48
N ILE A 529 -10.76 1.71 8.90
CA ILE A 529 -10.61 2.98 9.63
C ILE A 529 -11.82 3.89 9.38
N GLN A 530 -12.07 4.78 10.34
CA GLN A 530 -13.09 5.81 10.22
C GLN A 530 -12.48 7.07 9.60
N GLY A 531 -13.16 7.61 8.59
CA GLY A 531 -12.71 8.76 7.80
C GLY A 531 -12.09 8.38 6.46
N ALA A 532 -11.55 9.40 5.80
CA ALA A 532 -10.80 9.28 4.56
C ALA A 532 -9.31 9.12 4.85
N VAL A 533 -8.63 8.34 4.01
CA VAL A 533 -7.16 8.29 3.97
C VAL A 533 -6.66 9.51 3.21
N ASN A 534 -5.83 10.33 3.87
CA ASN A 534 -5.18 11.50 3.25
C ASN A 534 -3.74 11.18 2.86
N GLU A 535 -3.04 10.37 3.66
CA GLU A 535 -1.68 9.90 3.39
C GLU A 535 -1.61 8.40 3.68
N LEU A 536 -0.93 7.66 2.81
CA LEU A 536 -0.64 6.24 2.99
C LEU A 536 0.84 6.01 2.68
N ARG A 537 1.56 5.40 3.61
CA ARG A 537 2.99 5.12 3.47
C ARG A 537 3.39 3.82 4.14
N LEU A 538 4.43 3.19 3.61
CA LEU A 538 5.12 2.05 4.22
C LEU A 538 6.51 2.51 4.68
N VAL A 539 6.81 2.29 5.96
CA VAL A 539 8.08 2.63 6.57
C VAL A 539 8.65 1.36 7.17
N GLU A 540 9.92 1.09 6.91
CA GLU A 540 10.65 0.02 7.59
C GLU A 540 11.04 0.54 8.99
N GLU A 541 10.57 -0.13 10.04
CA GLU A 541 11.07 0.14 11.38
C GLU A 541 12.47 -0.44 11.48
N GLU A 542 13.49 0.41 11.61
CA GLU A 542 14.82 -0.04 12.00
C GLU A 542 14.72 -0.69 13.39
N GLU A 543 15.00 -1.99 13.49
CA GLU A 543 15.05 -2.73 14.75
C GLU A 543 16.07 -2.08 15.70
N GLY A 544 15.60 -1.16 16.56
CA GLY A 544 16.43 -0.50 17.57
C GLY A 544 16.07 0.95 17.91
N GLY A 545 15.18 1.61 17.17
CA GLY A 545 14.76 2.98 17.46
C GLY A 545 13.42 3.03 18.18
N ALA A 546 13.40 3.39 19.48
CA ALA A 546 12.17 3.92 20.05
C ALA A 546 11.77 5.15 19.23
N SER A 547 10.54 5.17 18.70
CA SER A 547 9.93 6.33 18.06
C SER A 547 10.23 7.60 18.87
N SER A 548 11.09 8.46 18.34
CA SER A 548 11.27 9.83 18.79
C SER A 548 11.28 10.73 17.57
N CYS A 549 10.09 11.04 17.06
CA CYS A 549 9.86 12.20 16.24
C CYS A 549 9.97 13.46 17.13
N HIS A 550 11.20 13.90 17.39
CA HIS A 550 11.47 15.28 17.79
C HIS A 550 12.56 15.88 16.91
N GLY A 551 12.28 17.10 16.46
CA GLY A 551 13.05 17.84 15.47
C GLY A 551 14.50 18.08 15.88
N GLU A 552 15.30 18.25 14.83
CA GLU A 552 16.68 18.69 14.91
C GLU A 552 16.78 20.03 15.63
N ASP A 553 17.65 20.09 16.64
CA ASP A 553 18.26 21.35 17.05
C ASP A 553 19.75 21.12 17.31
N ALA A 554 20.55 22.04 16.79
CA ALA A 554 21.99 21.92 16.67
C ALA A 554 22.72 22.15 18.01
N GLY A 555 23.80 21.39 18.23
CA GLY A 555 25.01 21.92 18.87
C GLY A 555 25.36 21.48 20.30
N LYS A 556 26.48 20.74 20.38
CA LYS A 556 27.50 20.64 21.45
C LYS A 556 27.26 19.80 22.72
N SER A 557 28.23 18.89 22.90
CA SER A 557 28.66 18.18 24.11
C SER A 557 27.73 17.06 24.59
N GLY A 558 28.15 15.86 24.93
CA GLY A 558 29.46 15.37 25.35
C GLY A 558 29.20 14.31 26.43
N GLY A 559 29.26 13.03 26.03
CA GLY A 559 29.25 11.81 26.85
C GLY A 559 28.83 11.88 28.32
N LYS A 560 27.52 11.78 28.61
CA LYS A 560 27.01 11.39 29.94
C LYS A 560 25.79 10.44 29.95
N SER A 561 25.19 10.11 28.81
CA SER A 561 23.87 9.44 28.80
C SER A 561 23.84 7.95 29.21
N LEU A 562 24.94 7.19 29.06
CA LEU A 562 24.92 5.75 29.36
C LEU A 562 24.91 5.43 30.88
N LYS A 563 25.59 6.24 31.70
CA LYS A 563 25.64 6.01 33.16
C LYS A 563 24.31 6.36 33.84
N GLU A 564 23.61 7.36 33.32
CA GLU A 564 22.33 7.81 33.85
C GLU A 564 21.19 6.84 33.47
N LYS A 565 21.22 6.30 32.24
CA LYS A 565 20.29 5.25 31.80
C LYS A 565 20.41 3.98 32.64
N LYS A 566 21.65 3.55 32.95
CA LYS A 566 21.93 2.37 33.80
C LYS A 566 21.55 2.57 35.27
N LYS A 567 21.63 3.80 35.78
CA LYS A 567 21.18 4.15 37.14
C LYS A 567 19.65 4.11 37.24
N LYS A 568 18.94 4.65 36.23
CA LYS A 568 17.47 4.68 36.17
C LYS A 568 16.87 3.27 36.03
N GLU A 569 17.53 2.39 35.28
CA GLU A 569 17.12 0.99 35.13
C GLU A 569 17.27 0.21 36.44
N LYS A 570 18.37 0.44 37.18
CA LYS A 570 18.62 -0.18 38.49
C LYS A 570 17.65 0.31 39.58
N GLU A 571 17.22 1.57 39.53
CA GLU A 571 16.17 2.09 40.42
C GLU A 571 14.81 1.45 40.14
N LYS A 572 14.45 1.30 38.87
CA LYS A 572 13.18 0.68 38.45
C LYS A 572 13.09 -0.80 38.86
N GLU A 573 14.19 -1.53 38.80
CA GLU A 573 14.26 -2.92 39.24
C GLU A 573 14.10 -3.05 40.76
N LYS A 574 14.70 -2.14 41.53
CA LYS A 574 14.60 -2.09 42.99
C LYS A 574 13.20 -1.71 43.49
N GLU A 575 12.49 -0.89 42.73
CA GLU A 575 11.10 -0.53 43.04
C GLU A 575 10.15 -1.70 42.79
N LYS A 576 10.36 -2.44 41.70
CA LYS A 576 9.58 -3.65 41.36
C LYS A 576 9.77 -4.79 42.37
N GLU A 577 10.97 -4.89 42.95
CA GLU A 577 11.26 -5.87 44.00
C GLU A 577 10.58 -5.51 45.33
N LYS A 578 10.57 -4.23 45.71
CA LYS A 578 9.82 -3.73 46.88
C LYS A 578 8.31 -3.93 46.75
N GLU A 579 7.77 -3.80 45.55
CA GLU A 579 6.34 -4.00 45.31
C GLU A 579 5.95 -5.48 45.46
N LYS A 580 6.78 -6.40 44.95
CA LYS A 580 6.61 -7.84 45.17
C LYS A 580 6.71 -8.26 46.64
N GLU A 581 7.58 -7.63 47.43
CA GLU A 581 7.65 -7.89 48.87
C GLU A 581 6.38 -7.43 49.60
N LYS A 582 5.86 -6.24 49.29
CA LYS A 582 4.61 -5.73 49.86
C LYS A 582 3.41 -6.62 49.51
N GLU A 583 3.38 -7.19 48.31
CA GLU A 583 2.32 -8.09 47.89
C GLU A 583 2.36 -9.43 48.65
N LYS A 584 3.55 -10.01 48.83
CA LYS A 584 3.75 -11.20 49.67
C LYS A 584 3.38 -10.97 51.14
N GLU A 585 3.62 -9.78 51.65
CA GLU A 585 3.29 -9.43 53.04
C GLU A 585 1.77 -9.32 53.24
N LYS A 586 1.07 -8.68 52.31
CA LYS A 586 -0.41 -8.63 52.28
C LYS A 586 -1.04 -10.03 52.18
N GLU A 587 -0.44 -10.93 51.40
CA GLU A 587 -0.94 -12.29 51.25
C GLU A 587 -0.80 -13.09 52.56
N LYS A 588 0.33 -12.96 53.25
CA LYS A 588 0.55 -13.55 54.58
C LYS A 588 -0.42 -13.00 55.64
N GLU A 589 -0.77 -11.72 55.56
CA GLU A 589 -1.72 -11.10 56.49
C GLU A 589 -3.14 -11.63 56.28
N LYS A 590 -3.59 -11.75 55.03
CA LYS A 590 -4.87 -12.39 54.68
C LYS A 590 -4.96 -13.85 55.15
N GLU A 591 -3.86 -14.60 55.05
CA GLU A 591 -3.83 -15.99 55.50
C GLU A 591 -3.93 -16.10 57.02
N LYS A 592 -3.27 -15.20 57.77
CA LYS A 592 -3.39 -15.12 59.23
C LYS A 592 -4.81 -14.78 59.67
N GLU A 593 -5.47 -13.86 58.98
CA GLU A 593 -6.85 -13.47 59.27
C GLU A 593 -7.84 -14.63 59.04
N LYS A 594 -7.69 -15.33 57.91
CA LYS A 594 -8.49 -16.53 57.59
C LYS A 594 -8.31 -17.65 58.60
N LYS A 595 -7.11 -17.81 59.17
CA LYS A 595 -6.83 -18.79 60.23
C LYS A 595 -7.46 -18.39 61.57
N LYS A 596 -7.50 -17.09 61.89
CA LYS A 596 -8.12 -16.55 63.10
C LYS A 596 -9.65 -16.67 63.06
N GLU A 597 -10.24 -16.50 61.88
CA GLU A 597 -11.68 -16.68 61.66
C GLU A 597 -12.10 -18.16 61.84
N ARG A 598 -11.29 -19.10 61.33
CA ARG A 598 -11.53 -20.55 61.53
C ARG A 598 -11.47 -20.98 62.99
N GLN A 599 -10.70 -20.30 63.85
CA GLN A 599 -10.67 -20.59 65.29
C GLN A 599 -11.88 -20.03 66.05
N ARG A 600 -12.61 -19.06 65.50
CA ARG A 600 -13.81 -18.49 66.15
C ARG A 600 -15.08 -19.31 65.94
N HIS A 601 -15.08 -20.22 64.97
CA HIS A 601 -16.18 -21.16 64.73
C HIS A 601 -15.85 -22.55 65.27
N THR A 602 -15.86 -22.70 66.60
CA THR A 602 -16.00 -24.01 67.24
C THR A 602 -17.38 -24.05 67.90
N PRO A 603 -18.35 -24.82 67.38
CA PRO A 603 -19.67 -24.90 67.99
C PRO A 603 -19.60 -25.71 69.29
N TYR A 604 -20.10 -25.10 70.38
CA TYR A 604 -20.35 -25.75 71.66
C TYR A 604 -21.34 -26.92 71.46
N VAL A 605 -20.87 -28.15 71.65
CA VAL A 605 -21.73 -29.35 71.67
C VAL A 605 -22.49 -29.36 72.99
N ARG A 606 -23.81 -29.16 72.92
CA ARG A 606 -24.73 -29.26 74.04
C ARG A 606 -25.06 -30.73 74.26
N LEU A 607 -24.66 -31.29 75.39
CA LEU A 607 -25.02 -32.65 75.82
C LEU A 607 -26.55 -32.74 76.07
N PRO A 608 -27.20 -33.86 75.74
CA PRO A 608 -28.60 -34.07 76.06
C PRO A 608 -28.76 -34.47 77.53
N SER A 609 -29.62 -33.74 78.25
CA SER A 609 -30.18 -34.16 79.54
C SER A 609 -31.17 -35.31 79.32
N GLY A 610 -30.99 -36.40 80.07
CA GLY A 610 -31.92 -37.52 80.09
C GLY A 610 -33.20 -37.21 80.86
N GLU A 611 -34.29 -37.84 80.43
CA GLU A 611 -35.07 -38.87 81.15
C GLU A 611 -36.00 -39.58 80.16
#